data_AF-A0A7S3R059-F1
#
_entry.id   AF-A0A7S3R059-F1
#
_cell.length_a   1.000
_cell.length_b   1.000
_cell.length_c   1.000
_cell.angle_alpha   90.00
_cell.angle_beta   90.00
_cell.angle_gamma   90.00
#
_symmetry.space_group_name_H-M   'P 1'
#
loop_
_entity.id
_entity.type
_entity.pdbx_description
1 polymer ?
#
loop_
_entity_poly.entity_id
_entity_poly.type
_entity_poly.pdbx_seq_one_letter_code
_entity_poly.pdbx_strand_id
1 'polypeptide(L)'
;MPVSLERLIAEVEPNVITKQLTRDCIQIPGSDPDAVAQKKRSMPFSEIECLAFSYRSIAKIDSLQGLESLTKLQLDNNQITRISNIAHLTNLTWLDLSFNKITKIEGLETLTKLTDVSLYHNQISEIENMDTLVNLNALSLGQNNLKKLDSIFYLRQFKNLRLVNLAGNPFCKDHDYR
;
A
#
# COMPACT_ATOMS: atom_id res chain seq x y z
N MET A 1 -41.73 8.12 15.07
CA MET A 1 -40.60 7.31 15.62
C MET A 1 -39.30 8.00 15.23
N PRO A 2 -38.43 8.38 16.18
CA PRO A 2 -37.14 8.96 15.85
C PRO A 2 -36.27 7.88 15.22
N VAL A 3 -35.71 8.16 14.04
CA VAL A 3 -34.69 7.30 13.43
C VAL A 3 -33.43 7.45 14.28
N SER A 4 -32.96 6.36 14.90
CA SER A 4 -31.73 6.39 15.72
C SER A 4 -30.54 6.81 14.87
N LEU A 5 -29.64 7.64 15.43
CA LEU A 5 -28.38 8.03 14.79
C LEU A 5 -27.54 6.81 14.37
N GLU A 6 -27.75 5.66 15.02
CA GLU A 6 -27.14 4.37 14.71
C GLU A 6 -27.47 3.87 13.30
N ARG A 7 -28.64 4.21 12.73
CA ARG A 7 -28.98 3.89 11.33
C ARG A 7 -28.31 4.80 10.30
N LEU A 8 -27.67 5.89 10.72
CA LEU A 8 -26.97 6.82 9.82
C LEU A 8 -25.49 6.45 9.62
N ILE A 9 -24.98 5.45 10.34
CA ILE A 9 -23.76 4.74 9.98
C ILE A 9 -24.23 3.53 9.20
N ALA A 10 -24.57 3.72 7.93
CA ALA A 10 -24.59 2.60 7.01
C ALA A 10 -23.20 1.96 7.13
N GLU A 11 -23.14 0.71 7.57
CA GLU A 11 -21.96 -0.14 7.41
C GLU A 11 -21.66 -0.14 5.91
N VAL A 12 -20.80 0.78 5.47
CA VAL A 12 -20.35 0.85 4.09
C VAL A 12 -19.67 -0.49 3.85
N GLU A 13 -20.31 -1.34 3.05
CA GLU A 13 -19.74 -2.63 2.71
C GLU A 13 -18.29 -2.42 2.26
N PRO A 14 -17.34 -3.16 2.83
CA PRO A 14 -15.93 -2.96 2.54
C PRO A 14 -15.70 -3.00 1.02
N ASN A 15 -15.16 -1.91 0.49
CA ASN A 15 -15.06 -1.74 -0.95
C ASN A 15 -13.99 -2.70 -1.50
N VAL A 16 -14.26 -3.25 -2.67
CA VAL A 16 -13.31 -4.09 -3.42
C VAL A 16 -12.87 -3.29 -4.62
N ILE A 17 -11.58 -3.37 -4.97
CA ILE A 17 -11.12 -2.73 -6.20
C ILE A 17 -11.82 -3.37 -7.40
N THR A 18 -12.58 -2.57 -8.14
CA THR A 18 -13.26 -2.97 -9.37
C THR A 18 -12.58 -2.34 -10.59
N LYS A 19 -12.89 -2.83 -11.80
CA LYS A 19 -12.42 -2.21 -13.04
C LYS A 19 -12.87 -0.75 -13.18
N GLN A 20 -14.09 -0.42 -12.75
CA GLN A 20 -14.58 0.95 -12.78
C GLN A 20 -13.81 1.84 -11.80
N LEU A 21 -13.62 1.38 -10.55
CA LEU A 21 -12.84 2.12 -9.57
C LEU A 21 -11.38 2.31 -10.04
N THR A 22 -10.81 1.28 -10.66
CA THR A 22 -9.47 1.35 -11.27
C THR A 22 -9.40 2.48 -12.29
N ARG A 23 -10.40 2.62 -13.17
CA ARG A 23 -10.48 3.72 -14.16
C ARG A 23 -10.53 5.09 -13.48
N ASP A 24 -11.33 5.23 -12.43
CA ASP A 24 -11.50 6.50 -11.73
C ASP A 24 -10.19 6.93 -11.03
N CYS A 25 -9.43 5.95 -10.54
CA CYS A 25 -8.21 6.12 -9.77
C CYS A 25 -6.92 6.26 -10.60
N ILE A 26 -6.97 6.21 -11.94
CA ILE A 26 -5.81 6.46 -12.81
C ILE A 26 -5.27 7.87 -12.55
N GLN A 27 -3.96 8.00 -12.37
CA GLN A 27 -3.28 9.28 -12.27
C GLN A 27 -2.66 9.64 -13.61
N ILE A 28 -3.13 10.72 -14.22
CA ILE A 28 -2.62 11.24 -15.49
C ILE A 28 -2.29 12.72 -15.31
N PRO A 29 -1.09 13.17 -15.65
CA PRO A 29 -0.77 14.59 -15.66
C PRO A 29 -1.55 15.31 -16.78
N GLY A 30 -2.15 16.45 -16.46
CA GLY A 30 -2.88 17.28 -17.41
C GLY A 30 -3.65 18.39 -16.69
N SER A 31 -3.76 19.55 -17.33
CA SER A 31 -4.49 20.70 -16.78
C SER A 31 -5.96 20.75 -17.20
N ASP A 32 -6.32 20.04 -18.28
CA ASP A 32 -7.69 19.98 -18.81
C ASP A 32 -8.44 18.74 -18.25
N PRO A 33 -9.46 18.93 -17.41
CA PRO A 33 -10.23 17.83 -16.82
C PRO A 33 -10.93 16.93 -17.84
N ASP A 34 -11.44 17.49 -18.94
CA ASP A 34 -12.21 16.74 -19.93
C ASP A 34 -11.28 15.86 -20.77
N ALA A 35 -10.14 16.39 -21.19
CA ALA A 35 -9.11 15.62 -21.87
C ALA A 35 -8.55 14.50 -20.98
N VAL A 36 -8.34 14.76 -19.68
CA VAL A 36 -7.91 13.75 -18.71
C VAL A 36 -8.98 12.67 -18.56
N ALA A 37 -10.26 13.03 -18.40
CA ALA A 37 -11.35 12.07 -18.27
C ALA A 37 -11.50 11.19 -19.52
N GLN A 38 -11.39 11.79 -20.71
CA GLN A 38 -11.42 11.05 -21.97
C GLN A 38 -10.25 10.07 -22.07
N LYS A 39 -9.03 10.51 -21.74
CA LYS A 39 -7.84 9.66 -21.76
C LYS A 39 -7.95 8.50 -20.76
N LYS A 40 -8.45 8.75 -19.54
CA LYS A 40 -8.72 7.69 -18.55
C LYS A 40 -9.70 6.65 -19.07
N ARG A 41 -10.70 7.02 -19.89
CA ARG A 41 -11.71 6.10 -20.43
C ARG A 41 -11.17 5.23 -21.58
N SER A 42 -10.30 5.78 -22.42
CA SER A 42 -9.77 5.07 -23.59
C SER A 42 -8.47 4.31 -23.32
N MET A 43 -7.71 4.66 -22.30
CA MET A 43 -6.39 4.06 -21.99
C MET A 43 -6.49 2.54 -21.80
N PRO A 44 -5.72 1.72 -22.50
CA PRO A 44 -5.61 0.29 -22.20
C PRO A 44 -5.11 0.07 -20.77
N PHE A 45 -5.62 -0.94 -20.06
CA PHE A 45 -5.13 -1.25 -18.71
C PHE A 45 -3.64 -1.62 -18.69
N SER A 46 -3.14 -2.21 -19.77
CA SER A 46 -1.72 -2.53 -19.97
C SER A 46 -0.82 -1.30 -20.00
N GLU A 47 -1.36 -0.09 -20.23
CA GLU A 47 -0.60 1.17 -20.29
C GLU A 47 -0.72 2.02 -19.02
N ILE A 48 -1.47 1.57 -18.02
CA ILE A 48 -1.62 2.32 -16.76
C ILE A 48 -0.33 2.21 -15.95
N GLU A 49 0.31 3.35 -15.69
CA GLU A 49 1.55 3.41 -14.90
C GLU A 49 1.32 3.80 -13.43
N CYS A 50 0.29 4.59 -13.15
CA CYS A 50 0.06 5.18 -11.82
C CYS A 50 -1.41 5.08 -11.40
N LEU A 51 -1.66 4.51 -10.22
CA LEU A 51 -2.98 4.41 -9.60
C LEU A 51 -2.96 4.98 -8.17
N ALA A 52 -4.01 5.73 -7.81
CA ALA A 52 -4.22 6.21 -6.45
C ALA A 52 -5.65 5.98 -5.95
N PHE A 53 -5.77 5.17 -4.91
CA PHE A 53 -7.01 4.70 -4.29
C PHE A 53 -7.20 5.25 -2.87
N SER A 54 -6.67 6.44 -2.57
CA SER A 54 -6.75 7.03 -1.23
C SER A 54 -8.21 7.27 -0.80
N TYR A 55 -8.52 6.96 0.47
CA TYR A 55 -9.83 7.20 1.10
C TYR A 55 -11.02 6.53 0.38
N ARG A 56 -10.85 5.29 -0.08
CA ARG A 56 -11.89 4.54 -0.82
C ARG A 56 -12.57 3.45 -0.01
N SER A 57 -12.28 3.35 1.28
CA SER A 57 -12.78 2.29 2.18
C SER A 57 -12.52 0.88 1.65
N ILE A 58 -11.39 0.69 0.94
CA ILE A 58 -11.04 -0.59 0.35
C ILE A 58 -10.63 -1.56 1.46
N ALA A 59 -11.22 -2.74 1.52
CA ALA A 59 -10.73 -3.80 2.43
C ALA A 59 -9.99 -4.92 1.71
N LYS A 60 -10.23 -5.08 0.40
CA LYS A 60 -9.62 -6.15 -0.41
C LYS A 60 -9.05 -5.59 -1.69
N ILE A 61 -7.77 -5.87 -1.92
CA ILE A 61 -7.11 -5.64 -3.20
C ILE A 61 -7.56 -6.74 -4.17
N ASP A 62 -8.14 -6.35 -5.30
CA ASP A 62 -8.64 -7.26 -6.33
C ASP A 62 -8.66 -6.55 -7.69
N SER A 63 -9.02 -7.25 -8.76
CA SER A 63 -9.22 -6.69 -10.11
C SER A 63 -8.04 -5.89 -10.69
N LEU A 64 -6.81 -6.06 -10.19
CA LEU A 64 -5.60 -5.41 -10.71
C LEU A 64 -4.94 -6.19 -11.87
N GLN A 65 -5.64 -7.12 -12.49
CA GLN A 65 -5.13 -7.94 -13.60
C GLN A 65 -4.97 -7.11 -14.88
N GLY A 66 -3.92 -7.40 -15.67
CA GLY A 66 -3.62 -6.70 -16.92
C GLY A 66 -2.97 -5.33 -16.75
N LEU A 67 -2.59 -4.92 -15.54
CA LEU A 67 -1.87 -3.68 -15.24
C LEU A 67 -0.35 -3.88 -15.34
N GLU A 68 0.11 -4.39 -16.49
CA GLU A 68 1.50 -4.84 -16.67
C GLU A 68 2.52 -3.69 -16.59
N SER A 69 2.13 -2.47 -16.97
CA SER A 69 3.01 -1.29 -16.91
C SER A 69 2.94 -0.51 -15.59
N LEU A 70 2.22 -1.01 -14.58
CA LEU A 70 2.02 -0.27 -13.33
C LEU A 70 3.35 -0.14 -12.56
N THR A 71 3.76 1.09 -12.31
CA THR A 71 5.00 1.43 -11.59
C THR A 71 4.75 2.05 -10.22
N LYS A 72 3.59 2.70 -10.02
CA LYS A 72 3.21 3.34 -8.75
C LYS A 72 1.79 2.93 -8.33
N LEU A 73 1.66 2.41 -7.11
CA LEU A 73 0.38 2.03 -6.53
C LEU A 73 0.21 2.67 -5.15
N GLN A 74 -0.74 3.59 -5.06
CA GLN A 74 -1.13 4.26 -3.82
C GLN A 74 -2.46 3.70 -3.30
N LEU A 75 -2.44 3.10 -2.12
CA LEU A 75 -3.55 2.44 -1.42
C LEU A 75 -3.71 2.95 0.02
N ASP A 76 -3.18 4.13 0.32
CA ASP A 76 -3.20 4.71 1.65
C ASP A 76 -4.62 5.05 2.14
N ASN A 77 -4.80 5.14 3.46
CA ASN A 77 -6.08 5.53 4.08
C ASN A 77 -7.26 4.64 3.65
N ASN A 78 -7.08 3.33 3.80
CA ASN A 78 -8.08 2.32 3.49
C ASN A 78 -8.26 1.36 4.69
N GLN A 79 -8.94 0.23 4.48
CA GLN A 79 -9.23 -0.78 5.50
C GLN A 79 -8.60 -2.14 5.15
N ILE A 80 -7.51 -2.14 4.37
CA ILE A 80 -6.87 -3.36 3.89
C ILE A 80 -6.24 -4.08 5.08
N THR A 81 -6.56 -5.35 5.24
CA THR A 81 -6.00 -6.21 6.31
C THR A 81 -4.91 -7.15 5.79
N ARG A 82 -4.89 -7.39 4.48
CA ARG A 82 -3.99 -8.35 3.84
C ARG A 82 -3.47 -7.84 2.50
N ILE A 83 -2.16 -7.89 2.34
CA ILE A 83 -1.51 -7.65 1.05
C ILE A 83 -1.73 -8.89 0.19
N SER A 84 -2.50 -8.76 -0.89
CA SER A 84 -2.83 -9.85 -1.79
C SER A 84 -3.12 -9.32 -3.19
N ASN A 85 -3.11 -10.19 -4.20
CA ASN A 85 -3.44 -9.85 -5.59
C ASN A 85 -2.58 -8.71 -6.18
N ILE A 86 -1.33 -8.57 -5.76
CA ILE A 86 -0.36 -7.64 -6.36
C ILE A 86 0.89 -8.34 -6.90
N ALA A 87 1.08 -9.63 -6.67
CA ALA A 87 2.30 -10.35 -7.03
C ALA A 87 2.60 -10.35 -8.55
N HIS A 88 1.61 -10.17 -9.41
CA HIS A 88 1.82 -10.06 -10.86
C HIS A 88 2.29 -8.67 -11.31
N LEU A 89 2.26 -7.65 -10.44
CA LEU A 89 2.62 -6.25 -10.75
C LEU A 89 4.15 -6.03 -10.68
N THR A 90 4.90 -6.85 -11.40
CA THR A 90 6.38 -6.95 -11.32
C THR A 90 7.14 -5.68 -11.72
N ASN A 91 6.46 -4.68 -12.29
CA ASN A 91 7.02 -3.39 -12.63
C ASN A 91 6.87 -2.32 -11.53
N LEU A 92 6.24 -2.66 -10.39
CA LEU A 92 6.10 -1.73 -9.27
C LEU A 92 7.48 -1.28 -8.73
N THR A 93 7.61 0.02 -8.59
CA THR A 93 8.79 0.70 -8.00
C THR A 93 8.42 1.41 -6.71
N TRP A 94 7.18 1.88 -6.61
CA TRP A 94 6.68 2.60 -5.44
C TRP A 94 5.32 2.03 -5.00
N LEU A 95 5.22 1.69 -3.71
CA LEU A 95 4.02 1.13 -3.10
C LEU A 95 3.72 1.84 -1.77
N ASP A 96 2.54 2.42 -1.67
CA ASP A 96 2.05 3.02 -0.43
C ASP A 96 0.79 2.31 0.06
N LEU A 97 0.91 1.69 1.24
CA LEU A 97 -0.13 0.98 1.98
C LEU A 97 -0.32 1.61 3.37
N SER A 98 0.05 2.88 3.55
CA SER A 98 -0.03 3.57 4.83
C SER A 98 -1.48 3.70 5.34
N PHE A 99 -1.68 3.81 6.65
CA PHE A 99 -3.00 3.99 7.26
C PHE A 99 -4.00 2.90 6.82
N ASN A 100 -3.60 1.65 6.99
CA ASN A 100 -4.43 0.47 6.76
C ASN A 100 -4.49 -0.38 8.05
N LYS A 101 -4.97 -1.63 7.95
CA LYS A 101 -5.09 -2.58 9.06
C LYS A 101 -4.25 -3.84 8.81
N ILE A 102 -3.15 -3.71 8.05
CA ILE A 102 -2.31 -4.84 7.65
C ILE A 102 -1.58 -5.39 8.87
N THR A 103 -1.64 -6.71 9.07
CA THR A 103 -1.02 -7.38 10.22
C THR A 103 0.26 -8.13 9.87
N LYS A 104 0.44 -8.46 8.58
CA LYS A 104 1.56 -9.25 8.08
C LYS A 104 2.09 -8.70 6.76
N ILE A 105 3.41 -8.73 6.60
CA ILE A 105 4.07 -8.47 5.33
C ILE A 105 4.09 -9.78 4.53
N GLU A 106 3.45 -9.80 3.37
CA GLU A 106 3.35 -10.95 2.47
C GLU A 106 2.99 -10.47 1.06
N GLY A 107 3.16 -11.32 0.04
CA GLY A 107 2.71 -11.01 -1.32
C GLY A 107 3.56 -9.97 -2.06
N LEU A 108 4.75 -9.64 -1.52
CA LEU A 108 5.72 -8.73 -2.12
C LEU A 108 6.89 -9.46 -2.80
N GLU A 109 6.96 -10.79 -2.70
CA GLU A 109 8.13 -11.60 -3.01
C GLU A 109 8.54 -11.52 -4.50
N THR A 110 7.59 -11.24 -5.39
CA THR A 110 7.83 -11.08 -6.84
C THR A 110 8.17 -9.65 -7.24
N LEU A 111 7.99 -8.67 -6.35
CA LEU A 111 8.06 -7.23 -6.64
C LEU A 111 9.49 -6.69 -6.52
N THR A 112 10.42 -7.37 -7.18
CA THR A 112 11.88 -7.15 -7.06
C THR A 112 12.35 -5.75 -7.49
N LYS A 113 11.52 -4.97 -8.19
CA LYS A 113 11.80 -3.60 -8.62
C LYS A 113 11.39 -2.52 -7.60
N LEU A 114 10.75 -2.89 -6.48
CA LEU A 114 10.37 -1.94 -5.44
C LEU A 114 11.61 -1.24 -4.87
N THR A 115 11.57 0.10 -4.90
CA THR A 115 12.56 0.99 -4.27
C THR A 115 11.98 1.65 -3.03
N ASP A 116 10.67 1.88 -3.00
CA ASP A 116 10.00 2.64 -1.96
C ASP A 116 8.74 1.91 -1.50
N VAL A 117 8.70 1.55 -0.22
CA VAL A 117 7.55 0.88 0.40
C VAL A 117 7.16 1.61 1.67
N SER A 118 5.91 2.08 1.72
CA SER A 118 5.32 2.63 2.95
C SER A 118 4.24 1.71 3.51
N LEU A 119 4.46 1.23 4.72
CA LEU A 119 3.54 0.48 5.56
C LEU A 119 3.27 1.23 6.87
N TYR A 120 3.43 2.55 6.86
CA TYR A 120 3.23 3.41 8.03
C TYR A 120 1.81 3.28 8.58
N HIS A 121 1.67 3.26 9.91
CA HIS A 121 0.37 3.20 10.57
C HIS A 121 -0.46 1.97 10.14
N ASN A 122 0.10 0.80 10.42
CA ASN A 122 -0.54 -0.51 10.25
C ASN A 122 -0.46 -1.31 11.57
N GLN A 123 -0.71 -2.62 11.53
CA GLN A 123 -0.71 -3.50 12.71
C GLN A 123 0.36 -4.59 12.63
N ILE A 124 1.41 -4.36 11.85
CA ILE A 124 2.48 -5.34 11.57
C ILE A 124 3.28 -5.59 12.84
N SER A 125 3.51 -6.87 13.16
CA SER A 125 4.21 -7.27 14.38
C SER A 125 5.60 -7.88 14.15
N GLU A 126 5.93 -8.18 12.90
CA GLU A 126 7.21 -8.78 12.49
C GLU A 126 7.64 -8.25 11.11
N ILE A 127 8.96 -8.11 10.92
CA ILE A 127 9.55 -7.75 9.62
C ILE A 127 10.01 -9.05 8.96
N GLU A 128 9.33 -9.45 7.89
CA GLU A 128 9.48 -10.75 7.23
C GLU A 128 9.05 -10.69 5.75
N ASN A 129 9.34 -11.74 4.97
CA ASN A 129 8.85 -11.97 3.60
C ASN A 129 9.17 -10.85 2.60
N MET A 130 10.35 -10.23 2.73
CA MET A 130 10.84 -9.17 1.84
C MET A 130 12.24 -9.48 1.27
N ASP A 131 12.74 -10.71 1.40
CA ASP A 131 14.14 -11.07 1.08
C ASP A 131 14.51 -10.81 -0.40
N THR A 132 13.52 -10.76 -1.28
CA THR A 132 13.68 -10.50 -2.71
C THR A 132 13.70 -9.02 -3.09
N LEU A 133 13.39 -8.10 -2.15
CA LEU A 133 13.32 -6.65 -2.38
C LEU A 133 14.72 -6.02 -2.35
N VAL A 134 15.62 -6.54 -3.18
CA VAL A 134 17.05 -6.18 -3.22
C VAL A 134 17.32 -4.71 -3.62
N ASN A 135 16.34 -4.06 -4.25
CA ASN A 135 16.42 -2.67 -4.70
C ASN A 135 15.82 -1.67 -3.71
N LEU A 136 15.32 -2.13 -2.55
CA LEU A 136 14.65 -1.29 -1.57
C LEU A 136 15.60 -0.20 -1.03
N ASN A 137 15.20 1.06 -1.19
CA ASN A 137 15.91 2.26 -0.77
C ASN A 137 15.25 2.94 0.43
N ALA A 138 13.91 2.96 0.44
CA ALA A 138 13.11 3.56 1.50
C ALA A 138 12.07 2.58 2.03
N LEU A 139 12.02 2.43 3.36
CA LEU A 139 11.04 1.60 4.06
C LEU A 139 10.44 2.37 5.25
N SER A 140 9.13 2.55 5.23
CA SER A 140 8.40 3.13 6.36
C SER A 140 7.57 2.06 7.06
N LEU A 141 7.93 1.75 8.31
CA LEU A 141 7.23 0.83 9.21
C LEU A 141 6.84 1.52 10.53
N GLY A 142 6.86 2.86 10.57
CA GLY A 142 6.44 3.62 11.75
C GLY A 142 4.98 3.35 12.14
N GLN A 143 4.65 3.55 13.42
CA GLN A 143 3.31 3.32 13.97
C GLN A 143 2.77 1.91 13.66
N ASN A 144 3.59 0.88 13.86
CA ASN A 144 3.19 -0.53 13.78
C ASN A 144 3.28 -1.18 15.17
N ASN A 145 3.15 -2.51 15.23
CA ASN A 145 3.16 -3.31 16.45
C ASN A 145 4.48 -4.07 16.65
N LEU A 146 5.62 -3.55 16.15
CA LEU A 146 6.92 -4.19 16.34
C LEU A 146 7.36 -4.07 17.80
N LYS A 147 7.44 -5.21 18.49
CA LYS A 147 7.70 -5.27 19.94
C LYS A 147 9.16 -5.53 20.32
N LYS A 148 9.92 -6.18 19.45
CA LYS A 148 11.29 -6.61 19.74
C LYS A 148 12.27 -5.81 18.89
N LEU A 149 13.28 -5.22 19.53
CA LEU A 149 14.31 -4.46 18.83
C LEU A 149 15.05 -5.34 17.80
N ASP A 150 15.34 -6.60 18.13
CA ASP A 150 16.03 -7.53 17.24
C ASP A 150 15.34 -7.78 15.89
N SER A 151 14.05 -7.44 15.75
CA SER A 151 13.34 -7.48 14.46
C SER A 151 14.02 -6.60 13.41
N ILE A 152 14.72 -5.53 13.81
CA ILE A 152 15.45 -4.66 12.88
C ILE A 152 16.66 -5.35 12.25
N PHE A 153 17.18 -6.45 12.83
CA PHE A 153 18.31 -7.18 12.25
C PHE A 153 17.96 -7.79 10.89
N TYR A 154 16.68 -8.08 10.65
CA TYR A 154 16.18 -8.48 9.34
C TYR A 154 16.54 -7.46 8.26
N LEU A 155 16.60 -6.16 8.60
CA LEU A 155 16.87 -5.11 7.62
C LEU A 155 18.33 -5.08 7.12
N ARG A 156 19.26 -5.78 7.80
CA ARG A 156 20.68 -5.80 7.44
C ARG A 156 20.96 -6.39 6.05
N GLN A 157 20.03 -7.19 5.51
CA GLN A 157 20.17 -7.78 4.19
C GLN A 157 19.99 -6.75 3.06
N PHE A 158 19.28 -5.64 3.30
CA PHE A 158 18.98 -4.63 2.28
C PHE A 158 20.14 -3.66 2.08
N LYS A 159 21.08 -4.03 1.19
CA LYS A 159 22.30 -3.25 0.92
C LYS A 159 22.05 -1.82 0.41
N ASN A 160 20.91 -1.61 -0.24
CA ASN A 160 20.52 -0.34 -0.85
C ASN A 160 19.64 0.53 0.05
N LEU A 161 19.25 0.04 1.24
CA LEU A 161 18.38 0.77 2.16
C LEU A 161 19.11 2.02 2.68
N ARG A 162 18.46 3.17 2.56
CA ARG A 162 18.99 4.49 2.97
C ARG A 162 18.07 5.20 3.94
N LEU A 163 16.77 5.00 3.78
CA LEU A 163 15.75 5.64 4.61
C LEU A 163 14.92 4.57 5.30
N VAL A 164 14.90 4.61 6.63
CA VAL A 164 14.06 3.73 7.45
C VAL A 164 13.33 4.57 8.48
N ASN A 165 12.00 4.47 8.49
CA ASN A 165 11.19 5.03 9.56
C ASN A 165 10.61 3.89 10.39
N LEU A 166 11.00 3.82 11.67
CA LEU A 166 10.47 2.87 12.65
C LEU A 166 9.76 3.55 13.82
N ALA A 167 9.60 4.87 13.78
CA ALA A 167 9.09 5.66 14.90
C ALA A 167 7.67 5.22 15.30
N GLY A 168 7.39 5.21 16.60
CA GLY A 168 6.06 4.87 17.12
C GLY A 168 5.78 3.38 17.28
N ASN A 169 6.74 2.50 16.98
CA ASN A 169 6.62 1.08 17.34
C ASN A 169 6.82 0.84 18.85
N PRO A 170 6.22 -0.20 19.44
CA PRO A 170 6.37 -0.52 20.86
C PRO A 170 7.82 -0.64 21.36
N PHE A 171 8.74 -1.21 20.56
CA PHE A 171 10.15 -1.28 20.96
C PHE A 171 10.81 0.10 21.14
N CYS A 172 10.23 1.18 20.60
CA CYS A 172 10.79 2.52 20.78
C CYS A 172 10.80 2.99 22.24
N LYS A 173 10.04 2.30 23.10
CA LYS A 173 9.98 2.55 24.55
C LYS A 173 11.07 1.80 25.32
N ASP A 174 11.77 0.88 24.67
CA ASP A 174 12.86 0.13 25.27
C ASP A 174 14.05 1.08 25.59
N HIS A 175 14.75 0.80 26.68
CA HIS A 175 15.92 1.58 27.10
C HIS A 175 17.05 1.49 26.07
N ASP A 176 17.17 0.36 25.38
CA ASP A 176 18.23 0.08 24.40
C ASP A 176 17.98 0.73 23.03
N TYR A 177 16.83 1.39 22.82
CA TYR A 177 16.48 2.04 21.55
C TYR A 177 17.06 3.45 21.39
N ARG A 178 17.56 4.08 22.46
CA ARG A 178 18.01 5.48 22.45
C ARG A 178 19.45 5.66 21.98
#